data_AF-A0A974PDF5-F1
#
_entry.id   AF-A0A974PDF5-F1
#
_cell.length_a   1.000
_cell.length_b   1.000
_cell.length_c   1.000
_cell.angle_alpha   90.00
_cell.angle_beta   90.00
_cell.angle_gamma   90.00
#
_symmetry.space_group_name_H-M   'P 1'
#
loop_
_entity.id
_entity.type
_entity.pdbx_description
1 polymer ?
#
loop_
_entity_poly.entity_id
_entity_poly.type
_entity_poly.pdbx_seq_one_letter_code
_entity_poly.pdbx_strand_id
1 'polypeptide(L)'
;MLAEKMQVDNDVSRLKLLKANWQNEQVMLEQRIHKQYPLMLEVCKDKMEKLQADIQVAEQNRQLDFLIQLDGINYEERMQAGEVLLLLAKLTERDQPSKVIGQYRGFLLSLFRSIYDNVHIRVQGAETHSAELGGQHWEISLVSKI
;
A
#
# COMPACT_ATOMS: atom_id res chain seq x y z
N MET A 1 64.46 -6.25 -1.97
CA MET A 1 63.88 -6.45 -0.63
C MET A 1 62.90 -5.37 -0.18
N LEU A 2 63.05 -4.06 -0.50
CA LEU A 2 62.09 -3.04 -0.04
C LEU A 2 60.72 -3.11 -0.77
N ALA A 3 60.72 -3.32 -2.08
CA ALA A 3 59.50 -3.35 -2.89
C ALA A 3 58.62 -4.60 -2.64
N GLU A 4 59.23 -5.77 -2.44
CA GLU A 4 58.48 -7.01 -2.11
C GLU A 4 57.78 -6.90 -0.76
N LYS A 5 58.43 -6.31 0.24
CA LYS A 5 57.83 -6.09 1.56
C LYS A 5 56.62 -5.15 1.48
N MET A 6 56.71 -4.07 0.71
CA MET A 6 55.59 -3.16 0.48
C MET A 6 54.41 -3.81 -0.25
N GLN A 7 54.70 -4.68 -1.23
CA GLN A 7 53.65 -5.43 -1.94
C GLN A 7 52.90 -6.36 -0.99
N VAL A 8 53.64 -7.09 -0.15
CA VAL A 8 53.07 -7.96 0.89
C VAL A 8 52.24 -7.16 1.90
N ASP A 9 52.71 -5.99 2.35
CA ASP A 9 51.97 -5.14 3.27
C ASP A 9 50.66 -4.60 2.66
N ASN A 10 50.66 -4.32 1.35
CA ASN A 10 49.46 -3.92 0.61
C ASN A 10 48.43 -5.07 0.52
N ASP A 11 48.90 -6.27 0.15
CA ASP A 11 48.05 -7.45 0.04
C ASP A 11 47.46 -7.85 1.40
N VAL A 12 48.24 -7.77 2.47
CA VAL A 12 47.76 -7.99 3.85
C VAL A 12 46.68 -6.98 4.23
N SER A 13 46.84 -5.70 3.87
CA SER A 13 45.86 -4.66 4.15
C SER A 13 44.54 -4.90 3.39
N ARG A 14 44.64 -5.30 2.12
CA ARG A 14 43.49 -5.68 1.30
C ARG A 14 42.75 -6.90 1.86
N LEU A 15 43.48 -7.93 2.28
CA LEU A 15 42.91 -9.13 2.89
C LEU A 15 42.21 -8.84 4.22
N LYS A 16 42.76 -7.95 5.05
CA LYS A 16 42.11 -7.49 6.29
C LYS A 16 40.80 -6.77 6.02
N LEU A 17 40.77 -5.88 5.02
CA LEU A 17 39.54 -5.21 4.59
C LEU A 17 38.49 -6.21 4.11
N LEU A 18 38.89 -7.16 3.24
CA LEU A 18 37.98 -8.19 2.74
C LEU A 18 37.42 -9.05 3.88
N LYS A 19 38.24 -9.42 4.85
CA LYS A 19 37.82 -10.17 6.04
C LYS A 19 36.82 -9.37 6.89
N ALA A 20 37.09 -8.09 7.12
CA ALA A 20 36.17 -7.22 7.86
C ALA A 20 34.82 -7.07 7.14
N ASN A 21 34.83 -6.91 5.81
CA ASN A 21 33.60 -6.89 5.01
C ASN A 21 32.84 -8.22 5.11
N TRP A 22 33.52 -9.35 4.97
CA TRP A 22 32.89 -10.67 5.10
C TRP A 22 32.28 -10.88 6.49
N GLN A 23 32.96 -10.47 7.56
CA GLN A 23 32.41 -10.52 8.91
C GLN A 23 31.17 -9.64 9.08
N ASN A 24 31.17 -8.43 8.51
CA ASN A 24 30.00 -7.56 8.52
C ASN A 24 28.83 -8.19 7.73
N GLU A 25 29.09 -8.81 6.58
CA GLU A 25 28.06 -9.51 5.81
C GLU A 25 27.45 -10.67 6.60
N GLN A 26 28.27 -11.47 7.28
CA GLN A 26 27.78 -12.56 8.13
C GLN A 26 26.85 -12.04 9.24
N VAL A 27 27.26 -11.00 9.97
CA VAL A 27 26.43 -10.40 11.02
C VAL A 27 25.13 -9.83 10.46
N MET A 28 25.18 -9.18 9.29
CA MET A 28 23.99 -8.67 8.61
C MET A 28 23.03 -9.80 8.21
N LEU A 29 23.56 -10.91 7.69
CA LEU A 29 22.76 -12.09 7.34
C LEU A 29 22.12 -12.72 8.56
N GLU A 30 22.87 -12.88 9.66
CA GLU A 30 22.34 -13.37 10.92
C GLU A 30 21.21 -12.47 11.43
N GLN A 31 21.38 -11.16 11.40
CA GLN A 31 20.33 -10.22 11.80
C GLN A 31 19.07 -10.35 10.93
N ARG A 32 19.23 -10.51 9.61
CA ARG A 32 18.10 -10.70 8.70
C ARG A 32 17.34 -11.98 9.03
N ILE A 33 18.05 -13.09 9.24
CA ILE A 33 17.46 -14.39 9.54
C ILE A 33 16.71 -14.37 10.88
N HIS A 34 17.31 -13.80 11.92
CA HIS A 34 16.72 -13.87 13.26
C HIS A 34 15.66 -12.80 13.53
N LYS A 35 15.72 -11.65 12.86
CA LYS A 35 14.84 -10.51 13.16
C LYS A 35 13.99 -10.08 11.97
N GLN A 36 14.63 -9.81 10.83
CA GLN A 36 13.92 -9.15 9.73
C GLN A 36 12.96 -10.09 8.99
N TYR A 37 13.40 -11.30 8.63
CA TYR A 37 12.56 -12.24 7.89
C TYR A 37 11.35 -12.75 8.70
N PRO A 38 11.47 -13.08 9.99
CA PRO A 38 10.31 -13.46 10.81
C PRO A 38 9.29 -12.31 10.89
N LEU A 39 9.74 -11.09 11.12
CA LEU A 39 8.87 -9.91 11.15
C LEU A 39 8.15 -9.70 9.82
N MET A 40 8.87 -9.81 8.71
CA MET A 40 8.28 -9.69 7.37
C MET A 40 7.25 -10.80 7.11
N LEU A 41 7.50 -12.02 7.58
CA LEU A 41 6.56 -13.13 7.46
C LEU A 41 5.27 -12.87 8.26
N GLU A 42 5.39 -12.37 9.49
CA GLU A 42 4.21 -12.02 10.31
C GLU A 42 3.38 -10.93 9.64
N VAL A 43 4.01 -9.86 9.15
CA VAL A 43 3.32 -8.80 8.42
C VAL A 43 2.66 -9.32 7.15
N CYS A 44 3.33 -10.20 6.40
CA CYS A 44 2.75 -10.81 5.21
C CYS A 44 1.55 -11.72 5.55
N LYS A 45 1.63 -12.51 6.63
CA LYS A 45 0.52 -13.37 7.07
C LYS A 45 -0.69 -12.54 7.50
N ASP A 46 -0.49 -11.52 8.32
CA ASP A 46 -1.54 -10.60 8.74
C ASP A 46 -2.23 -9.93 7.53
N LYS A 47 -1.43 -9.49 6.55
CA LYS A 47 -1.97 -8.97 5.28
C LYS A 47 -2.78 -10.01 4.50
N MET A 48 -2.32 -11.26 4.42
CA MET A 48 -3.06 -12.32 3.74
C MET A 48 -4.40 -12.60 4.42
N GLU A 49 -4.44 -12.66 5.75
CA GLU A 49 -5.67 -12.88 6.52
C GLU A 49 -6.66 -11.73 6.30
N LYS A 50 -6.18 -10.48 6.33
CA LYS A 50 -7.01 -9.29 6.06
C LYS A 50 -7.58 -9.29 4.64
N LEU A 51 -6.74 -9.55 3.63
CA LEU A 51 -7.19 -9.66 2.25
C LEU A 51 -8.20 -10.80 2.06
N GLN A 52 -8.01 -11.93 2.75
CA GLN A 52 -8.95 -13.04 2.68
C GLN A 52 -10.30 -12.69 3.32
N ALA A 53 -10.29 -11.96 4.44
CA ALA A 53 -11.50 -11.44 5.06
C ALA A 53 -12.23 -10.45 4.14
N ASP A 54 -11.48 -9.55 3.49
CA ASP A 54 -12.04 -8.59 2.54
C ASP A 54 -12.66 -9.29 1.32
N ILE A 55 -11.99 -10.30 0.76
CA ILE A 55 -12.57 -11.12 -0.34
C ILE A 55 -13.89 -11.76 0.10
N GLN A 56 -13.97 -12.32 1.31
CA GLN A 56 -15.23 -12.90 1.80
C GLN A 56 -16.35 -11.86 1.91
N VAL A 57 -16.05 -10.66 2.42
CA VAL A 57 -17.01 -9.55 2.50
C VAL A 57 -17.46 -9.11 1.10
N ALA A 58 -16.53 -9.02 0.15
CA ALA A 58 -16.82 -8.66 -1.23
C ALA A 58 -17.68 -9.72 -1.94
N GLU A 59 -17.40 -11.01 -1.70
CA GLU A 59 -18.20 -12.12 -2.24
C GLU A 59 -19.61 -12.18 -1.65
N GLN A 60 -19.75 -11.99 -0.34
CA GLN A 60 -21.06 -11.97 0.33
C GLN A 60 -21.93 -10.81 -0.14
N ASN A 61 -21.31 -9.65 -0.41
CA ASN A 61 -22.00 -8.44 -0.89
C ASN A 61 -21.93 -8.28 -2.41
N ARG A 62 -21.71 -9.39 -3.14
CA ARG A 62 -21.69 -9.42 -4.61
C ARG A 62 -23.12 -9.28 -5.16
N GLN A 63 -23.68 -8.08 -5.06
CA GLN A 63 -24.92 -7.74 -5.74
C GLN A 63 -24.68 -7.74 -7.27
N LEU A 64 -25.66 -8.27 -8.00
CA LEU A 64 -25.67 -8.32 -9.47
C LEU A 64 -25.66 -6.90 -10.08
N ASP A 65 -26.32 -5.96 -9.40
CA ASP A 65 -26.43 -4.57 -9.81
C ASP A 65 -25.48 -3.66 -9.00
N PHE A 66 -25.01 -2.60 -9.64
CA PHE A 66 -24.12 -1.62 -9.01
C PHE A 66 -24.93 -0.80 -8.00
N LEU A 67 -24.58 -0.86 -6.72
CA LEU A 67 -25.20 -0.04 -5.67
C LEU A 67 -24.09 0.61 -4.84
N ILE A 68 -24.09 1.93 -4.78
CA ILE A 68 -23.17 2.71 -3.96
C ILE A 68 -23.96 3.73 -3.15
N GLN A 69 -23.70 3.79 -1.85
CA GLN A 69 -24.30 4.78 -0.96
C GLN A 69 -23.30 5.91 -0.77
N LEU A 70 -23.63 7.13 -1.19
CA LEU A 70 -22.82 8.34 -1.00
C LEU A 70 -23.63 9.38 -0.23
N ASP A 71 -23.09 9.86 0.89
CA ASP A 71 -23.71 10.87 1.76
C ASP A 71 -25.17 10.54 2.16
N GLY A 72 -25.46 9.25 2.34
CA GLY A 72 -26.80 8.74 2.67
C GLY A 72 -27.71 8.45 1.48
N ILE A 73 -27.31 8.78 0.25
CA ILE A 73 -28.09 8.55 -0.98
C ILE A 73 -27.57 7.31 -1.70
N ASN A 74 -28.49 6.41 -2.09
CA ASN A 74 -28.15 5.23 -2.89
C ASN A 74 -28.17 5.56 -4.37
N TYR A 75 -27.08 5.25 -5.06
CA TYR A 75 -26.93 5.39 -6.49
C TYR A 75 -26.80 4.01 -7.13
N GLU A 76 -27.67 3.74 -8.11
CA GLU A 76 -27.67 2.52 -8.92
C GLU A 76 -26.86 2.69 -10.22
N GLU A 77 -26.60 3.94 -10.61
CA GLU A 77 -25.91 4.28 -11.84
C GLU A 77 -24.49 4.80 -11.58
N ARG A 78 -23.51 4.21 -12.27
CA ARG A 78 -22.09 4.58 -12.13
C ARG A 78 -21.81 6.04 -12.50
N MET A 79 -22.48 6.55 -13.53
CA MET A 79 -22.27 7.93 -13.99
C MET A 79 -22.71 8.93 -12.93
N GLN A 80 -23.89 8.74 -12.34
CA GLN A 80 -24.41 9.61 -11.28
C GLN A 80 -23.53 9.55 -10.03
N ALA A 81 -23.10 8.35 -9.63
CA ALA A 81 -22.18 8.18 -8.51
C ALA A 81 -20.82 8.86 -8.77
N GLY A 82 -20.29 8.77 -9.99
CA GLY A 82 -19.05 9.42 -10.40
C GLY A 82 -19.12 10.94 -10.35
N GLU A 83 -20.22 11.54 -10.79
CA GLU A 83 -20.43 13.00 -10.71
C GLU A 83 -20.48 13.48 -9.26
N VAL A 84 -21.21 12.76 -8.40
CA VAL A 84 -21.31 13.07 -6.97
C VAL A 84 -19.97 12.88 -6.27
N LEU A 85 -19.23 11.83 -6.60
CA LEU A 85 -17.86 11.62 -6.11
C LEU A 85 -16.93 12.77 -6.52
N LEU A 86 -17.02 13.25 -7.76
CA LEU A 86 -16.22 14.39 -8.22
C LEU A 86 -16.62 15.70 -7.53
N LEU A 87 -17.91 15.90 -7.23
CA LEU A 87 -18.37 17.03 -6.44
C LEU A 87 -17.83 16.96 -5.01
N LEU A 88 -17.93 15.81 -4.35
CA LEU A 88 -17.37 15.57 -3.01
C LEU A 88 -15.84 15.72 -3.00
N ALA A 89 -15.17 15.29 -4.06
CA ALA A 89 -13.72 15.46 -4.25
C ALA A 89 -13.32 16.94 -4.33
N LYS A 90 -14.11 17.77 -5.04
CA LYS A 90 -13.88 19.23 -5.10
C LYS A 90 -14.10 19.93 -3.76
N LEU A 91 -15.07 19.45 -2.98
CA LEU A 91 -15.36 19.95 -1.64
C LEU A 91 -14.32 19.51 -0.60
N THR A 92 -13.47 18.53 -0.91
CA THR A 92 -12.41 18.07 -0.02
C THR A 92 -11.23 19.04 -0.09
N GLU A 93 -11.03 19.80 0.98
CA GLU A 93 -9.92 20.75 1.09
C GLU A 93 -8.59 20.04 1.35
N ARG A 94 -7.48 20.73 1.03
CA ARG A 94 -6.15 20.25 1.43
C ARG A 94 -6.07 20.26 2.95
N ASP A 95 -5.46 19.22 3.52
CA ASP A 95 -5.22 19.06 4.97
C ASP A 95 -6.43 18.64 5.83
N GLN A 96 -7.57 18.29 5.23
CA GLN A 96 -8.66 17.66 5.98
C GLN A 96 -8.41 16.16 6.22
N PRO A 97 -8.74 15.63 7.41
CA PRO A 97 -8.70 14.20 7.67
C PRO A 97 -9.62 13.45 6.70
N SER A 98 -9.29 12.18 6.40
CA SER A 98 -10.06 11.38 5.44
C SER A 98 -11.54 11.39 5.79
N LYS A 99 -12.37 12.01 4.93
CA LYS A 99 -13.80 12.16 5.18
C LYS A 99 -14.52 10.92 4.67
N VAL A 100 -15.26 10.24 5.54
CA VAL A 100 -16.14 9.15 5.14
C VAL A 100 -17.25 9.75 4.27
N ILE A 101 -17.33 9.29 3.03
CA ILE A 101 -18.29 9.76 2.02
C ILE A 101 -19.43 8.78 1.81
N GLY A 102 -19.30 7.52 2.26
CA GLY A 102 -20.31 6.52 1.94
C GLY A 102 -19.89 5.09 2.18
N GLN A 103 -20.66 4.17 1.59
CA GLN A 103 -20.41 2.73 1.63
C GLN A 103 -20.60 2.12 0.24
N TYR A 104 -19.74 1.17 -0.12
CA TYR A 104 -19.84 0.38 -1.34
C TYR A 104 -19.63 -1.09 -1.02
N ARG A 105 -20.61 -1.94 -1.33
CA ARG A 105 -20.55 -3.41 -1.12
C ARG A 105 -20.07 -3.83 0.28
N GLY A 106 -20.51 -3.13 1.32
CA GLY A 106 -20.10 -3.39 2.70
C GLY A 106 -18.85 -2.62 3.15
N PHE A 107 -18.07 -2.05 2.24
CA PHE A 107 -16.85 -1.29 2.57
C PHE A 107 -17.12 0.20 2.73
N LEU A 108 -16.49 0.82 3.73
CA LEU A 108 -16.59 2.26 3.93
C LEU A 108 -15.71 3.00 2.94
N LEU A 109 -16.26 4.00 2.27
CA LEU A 109 -15.55 4.87 1.35
C LEU A 109 -15.18 6.17 2.04
N SER A 110 -13.93 6.59 1.86
CA SER A 110 -13.43 7.87 2.35
C SER A 110 -12.62 8.59 1.28
N LEU A 111 -12.67 9.92 1.28
CA LEU A 111 -11.86 10.77 0.41
C LEU A 111 -10.75 11.44 1.18
N PHE A 112 -9.58 11.54 0.56
CA PHE A 112 -8.51 12.40 1.05
C PHE A 112 -7.80 13.06 -0.13
N ARG A 113 -7.31 14.28 0.09
CA ARG A 113 -6.54 15.02 -0.90
C ARG A 113 -5.06 14.96 -0.54
N SER A 114 -4.24 14.51 -1.48
CA SER A 114 -2.79 14.44 -1.35
C SER A 114 -2.16 15.83 -1.34
N ILE A 115 -0.92 15.92 -0.84
CA ILE A 115 -0.09 17.13 -0.88
C ILE A 115 0.14 17.66 -2.32
N TYR A 116 0.04 16.77 -3.31
CA TYR A 116 0.16 17.09 -4.74
C TYR A 116 -1.17 17.49 -5.39
N ASP A 117 -2.22 17.76 -4.60
CA ASP A 117 -3.58 18.10 -5.03
C ASP A 117 -4.40 16.99 -5.69
N ASN A 118 -3.80 15.80 -5.85
CA ASN A 118 -4.49 14.62 -6.33
C ASN A 118 -5.50 14.14 -5.30
N VAL A 119 -6.73 13.87 -5.73
CA VAL A 119 -7.77 13.32 -4.85
C VAL A 119 -7.69 11.80 -4.90
N HIS A 120 -7.74 11.15 -3.75
CA HIS A 120 -7.75 9.70 -3.65
C HIS A 120 -9.02 9.23 -2.95
N ILE A 121 -9.59 8.13 -3.46
CA ILE A 121 -10.59 7.34 -2.76
C ILE A 121 -9.86 6.27 -1.96
N ARG A 122 -10.30 6.11 -0.72
CA ARG A 122 -9.89 5.04 0.17
C ARG A 122 -11.10 4.18 0.51
N VAL A 123 -10.96 2.89 0.27
CA VAL A 123 -11.92 1.85 0.66
C VAL A 123 -11.37 1.21 1.94
N GLN A 124 -12.13 1.30 3.02
CA GLN A 124 -11.77 0.76 4.32
C GLN A 124 -12.44 -0.61 4.50
N GLY A 125 -11.63 -1.67 4.47
CA GLY A 125 -11.94 -3.01 4.94
C GLY A 125 -11.00 -3.42 6.07
N ALA A 126 -10.71 -4.71 6.19
CA ALA A 126 -9.65 -5.24 7.04
C ALA A 126 -8.27 -4.76 6.55
N GLU A 127 -8.08 -4.65 5.23
CA GLU A 127 -7.01 -3.91 4.58
C GLU A 127 -7.56 -2.61 3.98
N THR A 128 -6.74 -1.55 3.98
CA THR A 128 -7.13 -0.25 3.43
C THR A 128 -6.62 -0.12 1.99
N HIS A 129 -7.54 -0.05 1.04
CA HIS A 129 -7.21 0.10 -0.38
C HIS A 129 -7.39 1.56 -0.82
N SER A 130 -6.41 2.13 -1.52
CA SER A 130 -6.51 3.48 -2.07
C SER A 130 -6.34 3.51 -3.60
N ALA A 131 -7.12 4.37 -4.25
CA ALA A 131 -7.09 4.63 -5.68
C ALA A 131 -7.13 6.14 -5.93
N GLU A 132 -6.43 6.62 -6.97
CA GLU A 132 -6.43 8.02 -7.37
C GLU A 132 -7.59 8.34 -8.30
N LEU A 133 -8.33 9.41 -7.97
CA LEU A 133 -9.35 10.03 -8.83
C LEU A 133 -8.63 10.98 -9.80
N GLY A 134 -8.41 10.53 -11.04
CA GLY A 134 -7.78 11.36 -12.06
C GLY A 134 -7.39 10.63 -13.35
N GLY A 135 -7.17 9.31 -13.28
CA GLY A 135 -6.94 8.49 -14.47
C GLY A 135 -8.26 8.09 -15.14
N GLN A 136 -8.29 8.03 -16.47
CA GLN A 136 -9.42 7.53 -17.29
C GLN A 136 -9.85 6.06 -16.99
N HIS A 137 -9.31 5.44 -15.94
CA HIS A 137 -9.46 4.04 -15.56
C HIS A 137 -9.60 3.81 -14.04
N TRP A 138 -9.91 4.85 -13.26
CA TRP A 138 -10.03 4.73 -11.80
C TRP A 138 -11.09 3.70 -11.38
N GLU A 139 -12.17 3.54 -12.16
CA GLU A 139 -13.23 2.55 -11.94
C GLU A 139 -12.71 1.11 -11.96
N ILE A 140 -11.78 0.79 -12.87
CA ILE A 140 -11.19 -0.55 -12.99
C ILE A 140 -10.17 -0.78 -11.89
N SER A 141 -9.49 0.26 -11.42
CA SER A 141 -8.53 0.14 -10.32
C SER A 141 -9.19 -0.04 -8.95
N LEU A 142 -10.42 0.48 -8.77
CA LEU A 142 -11.19 0.35 -7.54
C LEU A 142 -11.90 -1.01 -7.46
N VAL A 143 -12.45 -1.50 -8.58
CA VAL A 143 -13.15 -2.79 -8.68
C VAL A 143 -12.20 -3.98 -8.87
N SER A 144 -10.96 -3.77 -9.34
CA SER A 144 -9.94 -4.83 -9.40
C SER A 144 -9.26 -5.09 -8.04
N LYS A 145 -9.34 -4.12 -7.13
CA LYS A 145 -8.72 -4.19 -5.80
C LYS A 145 -9.68 -4.60 -4.68
N ILE A 146 -10.97 -4.76 -4.98
CA ILE A 146 -12.05 -5.22 -4.10
C ILE A 146 -12.71 -6.42 -4.76
#